data_AF-A0AAU7JHE9-F1
#
_entry.id   AF-A0AAU7JHE9-F1
#
_cell.length_a   1.000
_cell.length_b   1.000
_cell.length_c   1.000
_cell.angle_alpha   90.00
_cell.angle_beta   90.00
_cell.angle_gamma   90.00
#
_symmetry.space_group_name_H-M   'P 1'
#
loop_
_entity.id
_entity.type
_entity.pdbx_description
1 polymer ?
#
loop_
_entity_poly.entity_id
_entity_poly.type
_entity_poly.pdbx_seq_one_letter_code
_entity_poly.pdbx_strand_id
1 'polypeptide(L)'
;MPYHRTSPLFSSGPFDAFGPGSNNAEISDNGRTVIDLFGNDRFVISGNDNLLIDYFGNDRIEIRGNGNTVDAGFGDDVVRTFGNNTVVNGGGGDDRLFGGDGNVSLWGGRGNDVIRTGAGNDYALGGAGDDVTDTGSGLGIHFGGAGNDTFVIGADIVGNGQKDTVIALDFGNGSDRLQVAPEILGDIASITEGKVDLVPVLAAYDADGLGVADVGARLAHTFLGAETFAEVAEFLSQFTPNESGQILVDATIVTTNGGDTIIALGVTQDQLLAAVA
;
A
#
# COMPACT_ATOMS: atom_id res chain seq x y z
N MET A 1 -28.92 15.66 15.97
CA MET A 1 -28.67 16.21 14.62
C MET A 1 -27.23 15.84 14.31
N PRO A 2 -26.93 14.98 13.32
CA PRO A 2 -25.55 14.79 12.93
C PRO A 2 -25.03 16.14 12.41
N TYR A 3 -23.97 16.65 13.04
CA TYR A 3 -23.39 17.94 12.70
C TYR A 3 -22.52 17.71 11.47
N HIS A 4 -23.03 18.03 10.28
CA HIS A 4 -22.25 17.99 9.05
C HIS A 4 -21.62 19.36 8.80
N ARG A 5 -20.33 19.49 9.09
CA ARG A 5 -19.57 20.71 8.77
C ARG A 5 -18.95 20.57 7.39
N THR A 6 -19.12 21.59 6.57
CA THR A 6 -18.47 21.72 5.26
C THR A 6 -17.34 22.74 5.27
N SER A 7 -17.00 23.28 6.44
CA SER A 7 -15.97 24.31 6.60
C SER A 7 -15.26 24.10 7.94
N PRO A 8 -13.96 24.40 8.01
CA PRO A 8 -13.17 24.16 9.21
C PRO A 8 -13.64 25.05 10.36
N LEU A 9 -13.46 24.54 11.59
CA LEU A 9 -13.64 25.33 12.81
C LEU A 9 -12.58 26.41 12.96
N PHE A 10 -11.38 26.09 12.48
CA PHE A 10 -10.23 26.98 12.52
C PHE A 10 -9.44 26.83 11.22
N SER A 11 -9.13 27.96 10.59
CA SER A 11 -8.25 28.02 9.42
C SER A 11 -7.18 29.09 9.68
N SER A 12 -5.91 28.71 9.61
CA SER A 12 -4.79 29.63 9.77
C SER A 12 -3.60 29.24 8.91
N GLY A 13 -3.21 30.12 8.00
CA GLY A 13 -2.13 29.82 7.05
C GLY A 13 -2.48 28.56 6.23
N PRO A 14 -1.61 27.54 6.21
CA PRO A 14 -1.88 26.27 5.52
C PRO A 14 -2.75 25.30 6.33
N PHE A 15 -3.12 25.62 7.57
CA PHE A 15 -3.78 24.68 8.48
C PHE A 15 -5.30 24.85 8.49
N ASP A 16 -6.02 23.74 8.30
CA ASP A 16 -7.45 23.62 8.52
C ASP A 16 -7.72 22.58 9.63
N ALA A 17 -8.53 22.95 10.61
CA ALA A 17 -8.97 22.03 11.66
C ALA A 17 -10.49 21.86 11.62
N PHE A 18 -10.92 20.63 11.42
CA PHE A 18 -12.27 20.17 11.64
C PHE A 18 -12.38 19.67 13.08
N GLY A 19 -13.60 19.49 13.56
CA GLY A 19 -13.83 19.08 14.94
C GLY A 19 -14.94 18.05 14.98
N PRO A 20 -15.42 17.69 16.19
CA PRO A 20 -16.24 16.50 16.34
C PRO A 20 -17.54 16.57 15.54
N GLY A 21 -17.97 15.42 15.02
CA GLY A 21 -19.17 15.24 14.22
C GLY A 21 -18.84 14.61 12.86
N SER A 22 -19.84 14.39 12.01
CA SER A 22 -19.63 13.82 10.66
C SER A 22 -19.48 14.94 9.63
N ASN A 23 -18.30 15.49 9.49
CA ASN A 23 -17.87 16.50 8.55
C ASN A 23 -17.93 16.00 7.09
N ASN A 24 -18.06 16.93 6.16
CA ASN A 24 -18.00 16.68 4.72
C ASN A 24 -17.25 17.83 4.04
N ALA A 25 -15.96 17.66 3.78
CA ALA A 25 -15.08 18.73 3.34
C ALA A 25 -14.46 18.45 1.96
N GLU A 26 -14.31 19.52 1.18
CA GLU A 26 -13.59 19.51 -0.08
C GLU A 26 -12.35 20.39 0.05
N ILE A 27 -11.19 19.84 -0.27
CA ILE A 27 -9.87 20.48 -0.14
C ILE A 27 -9.30 20.63 -1.55
N SER A 28 -9.52 21.80 -2.14
CA SER A 28 -9.05 22.12 -3.49
C SER A 28 -7.70 22.84 -3.52
N ASP A 29 -7.28 23.39 -2.38
CA ASP A 29 -6.02 24.11 -2.25
C ASP A 29 -4.83 23.15 -2.24
N ASN A 30 -3.65 23.67 -2.58
CA ASN A 30 -2.42 22.91 -2.54
C ASN A 30 -1.65 23.19 -1.24
N GLY A 31 -0.90 22.20 -0.73
CA GLY A 31 0.00 22.39 0.40
C GLY A 31 -0.71 22.69 1.73
N ARG A 32 -1.96 22.25 1.89
CA ARG A 32 -2.71 22.35 3.15
C ARG A 32 -2.33 21.22 4.10
N THR A 33 -2.44 21.50 5.39
CA THR A 33 -2.52 20.48 6.43
C THR A 33 -3.91 20.51 7.01
N VAL A 34 -4.64 19.43 6.85
CA VAL A 34 -6.00 19.26 7.35
C VAL A 34 -5.97 18.28 8.50
N ILE A 35 -6.56 18.68 9.62
CA ILE A 35 -6.69 17.85 10.80
C ILE A 35 -8.18 17.71 11.11
N ASP A 36 -8.68 16.49 11.19
CA ASP A 36 -9.97 16.20 11.81
C ASP A 36 -9.78 15.47 13.14
N LEU A 37 -10.84 15.31 13.94
CA LEU A 37 -10.74 14.71 15.27
C LEU A 37 -11.57 13.45 15.43
N PHE A 38 -12.90 13.58 15.38
CA PHE A 38 -13.80 12.46 15.69
C PHE A 38 -15.01 12.57 14.80
N GLY A 39 -15.42 11.47 14.18
CA GLY A 39 -16.59 11.51 13.33
C GLY A 39 -16.77 10.28 12.50
N ASN A 40 -17.50 10.47 11.41
CA ASN A 40 -17.61 9.52 10.30
C ASN A 40 -17.71 10.47 9.11
N ASP A 41 -16.56 10.82 8.58
CA ASP A 41 -16.30 11.99 7.81
C ASP A 41 -16.18 11.65 6.34
N ARG A 42 -16.30 12.70 5.52
CA ARG A 42 -16.05 12.60 4.10
C ARG A 42 -15.10 13.70 3.67
N PHE A 43 -13.96 13.31 3.14
CA PHE A 43 -12.97 14.23 2.59
C PHE A 43 -12.80 13.99 1.09
N VAL A 44 -12.79 15.08 0.31
CA VAL A 44 -12.41 15.04 -1.10
C VAL A 44 -11.24 16.01 -1.30
N ILE A 45 -10.06 15.48 -1.64
CA ILE A 45 -8.84 16.26 -1.85
C ILE A 45 -8.58 16.36 -3.36
N SER A 46 -8.86 17.51 -3.96
CA SER A 46 -8.55 17.76 -5.38
C SER A 46 -7.27 18.57 -5.60
N GLY A 47 -6.77 19.24 -4.55
CA GLY A 47 -5.48 19.93 -4.60
C GLY A 47 -4.29 18.97 -4.45
N ASN A 48 -3.09 19.49 -4.65
CA ASN A 48 -1.84 18.74 -4.61
C ASN A 48 -1.07 18.98 -3.30
N ASP A 49 -0.20 18.03 -2.96
CA ASP A 49 0.78 18.15 -1.87
C ASP A 49 0.16 18.46 -0.49
N ASN A 50 -1.08 18.02 -0.26
CA ASN A 50 -1.77 18.19 1.01
C ASN A 50 -1.44 17.06 1.98
N LEU A 51 -1.55 17.35 3.28
CA LEU A 51 -1.52 16.37 4.36
C LEU A 51 -2.89 16.35 5.04
N LEU A 52 -3.58 15.21 5.04
CA LEU A 52 -4.76 14.96 5.86
C LEU A 52 -4.37 14.05 7.03
N ILE A 53 -4.76 14.45 8.23
CA ILE A 53 -4.65 13.66 9.45
C ILE A 53 -6.05 13.55 10.03
N ASP A 54 -6.62 12.36 9.90
CA ASP A 54 -7.82 11.97 10.60
C ASP A 54 -7.44 11.11 11.81
N TYR A 55 -8.33 11.03 12.80
CA TYR A 55 -8.02 10.43 14.09
C TYR A 55 -8.97 9.29 14.45
N PHE A 56 -10.27 9.51 14.45
CA PHE A 56 -11.24 8.50 14.86
C PHE A 56 -12.51 8.60 14.04
N GLY A 57 -12.94 7.51 13.45
CA GLY A 57 -14.15 7.47 12.65
C GLY A 57 -14.08 6.36 11.61
N ASN A 58 -15.23 6.08 11.00
CA ASN A 58 -15.26 5.25 9.80
C ASN A 58 -15.48 6.20 8.62
N ASP A 59 -14.38 6.55 7.98
CA ASP A 59 -14.26 7.72 7.13
C ASP A 59 -14.22 7.35 5.65
N ARG A 60 -14.52 8.34 4.81
CA ARG A 60 -14.49 8.18 3.35
C ARG A 60 -13.65 9.27 2.74
N ILE A 61 -12.48 8.90 2.26
CA ILE A 61 -11.49 9.84 1.74
C ILE A 61 -11.31 9.58 0.24
N GLU A 62 -11.43 10.62 -0.56
CA GLU A 62 -11.21 10.57 -2.01
C GLU A 62 -10.13 11.57 -2.40
N ILE A 63 -9.05 11.09 -3.01
CA ILE A 63 -7.88 11.88 -3.37
C ILE A 63 -7.78 11.91 -4.89
N ARG A 64 -7.84 13.10 -5.48
CA ARG A 64 -7.78 13.33 -6.93
C ARG A 64 -6.54 14.11 -7.35
N GLY A 65 -5.98 14.92 -6.46
CA GLY A 65 -4.74 15.64 -6.72
C GLY A 65 -3.50 14.78 -6.44
N ASN A 66 -2.33 15.23 -6.88
CA ASN A 66 -1.07 14.51 -6.78
C ASN A 66 -0.29 14.86 -5.50
N GLY A 67 0.63 14.00 -5.08
CA GLY A 67 1.58 14.29 -4.00
C GLY A 67 0.95 14.35 -2.61
N ASN A 68 -0.31 13.95 -2.46
CA ASN A 68 -1.02 14.05 -1.20
C ASN A 68 -0.58 12.94 -0.22
N THR A 69 -0.68 13.24 1.07
CA THR A 69 -0.42 12.31 2.16
C THR A 69 -1.66 12.24 3.05
N VAL A 70 -2.12 11.04 3.38
CA VAL A 70 -3.29 10.82 4.23
C VAL A 70 -2.94 9.83 5.33
N ASP A 71 -3.32 10.16 6.56
CA ASP A 71 -3.45 9.25 7.69
C ASP A 71 -4.94 9.23 8.04
N ALA A 72 -5.62 8.09 7.85
CA ALA A 72 -7.06 7.97 8.08
C ALA A 72 -7.39 7.67 9.57
N GLY A 73 -6.40 7.26 10.35
CA GLY A 73 -6.52 7.19 11.81
C GLY A 73 -7.14 5.88 12.28
N PHE A 74 -8.08 5.93 13.22
CA PHE A 74 -8.73 4.76 13.78
C PHE A 74 -10.17 4.61 13.30
N GLY A 75 -10.58 3.38 13.00
CA GLY A 75 -11.90 2.97 12.56
C GLY A 75 -11.81 2.30 11.19
N ASP A 76 -12.95 1.88 10.65
CA ASP A 76 -12.95 1.14 9.38
C ASP A 76 -13.12 2.12 8.21
N ASP A 77 -12.01 2.47 7.58
CA ASP A 77 -11.94 3.54 6.59
C ASP A 77 -12.06 3.04 5.16
N VAL A 78 -12.44 3.97 4.28
CA VAL A 78 -12.42 3.75 2.84
C VAL A 78 -11.71 4.90 2.16
N VAL A 79 -10.49 4.64 1.71
CA VAL A 79 -9.67 5.61 0.98
C VAL A 79 -9.58 5.24 -0.49
N ARG A 80 -9.81 6.21 -1.37
CA ARG A 80 -9.60 6.06 -2.82
C ARG A 80 -8.66 7.13 -3.32
N THR A 81 -7.61 6.74 -4.02
CA THR A 81 -6.71 7.67 -4.68
C THR A 81 -6.71 7.49 -6.19
N PHE A 82 -6.69 8.62 -6.90
CA PHE A 82 -6.57 8.72 -8.35
C PHE A 82 -5.40 9.64 -8.75
N GLY A 83 -4.67 10.17 -7.76
CA GLY A 83 -3.55 11.07 -7.96
C GLY A 83 -2.22 10.35 -7.86
N ASN A 84 -1.24 10.81 -8.63
CA ASN A 84 0.12 10.27 -8.62
C ASN A 84 0.86 10.67 -7.33
N ASN A 85 1.83 9.85 -6.94
CA ASN A 85 2.72 10.07 -5.78
C ASN A 85 1.95 10.25 -4.47
N THR A 86 0.85 9.53 -4.33
CA THR A 86 -0.03 9.62 -3.16
C THR A 86 0.35 8.57 -2.13
N VAL A 87 0.37 9.00 -0.87
CA VAL A 87 0.76 8.20 0.29
C VAL A 87 -0.46 8.11 1.22
N VAL A 88 -0.89 6.90 1.56
CA VAL A 88 -2.06 6.67 2.42
C VAL A 88 -1.72 5.64 3.49
N ASN A 89 -1.94 6.00 4.75
CA ASN A 89 -2.01 5.10 5.89
C ASN A 89 -3.49 4.95 6.30
N GLY A 90 -4.02 3.73 6.31
CA GLY A 90 -5.35 3.41 6.84
C GLY A 90 -5.38 3.63 8.34
N GLY A 91 -4.43 3.01 9.04
CA GLY A 91 -4.19 3.26 10.45
C GLY A 91 -4.64 2.07 11.29
N GLY A 92 -5.78 2.15 11.98
CA GLY A 92 -6.24 1.05 12.80
C GLY A 92 -7.72 0.77 12.64
N GLY A 93 -8.09 -0.41 12.18
CA GLY A 93 -9.45 -0.83 11.84
C GLY A 93 -9.39 -1.73 10.61
N ASP A 94 -10.52 -2.24 10.14
CA ASP A 94 -10.53 -3.05 8.91
C ASP A 94 -10.73 -2.14 7.69
N ASP A 95 -9.62 -1.68 7.11
CA ASP A 95 -9.60 -0.62 6.11
C ASP A 95 -9.75 -1.13 4.68
N ARG A 96 -10.21 -0.24 3.79
CA ARG A 96 -10.26 -0.49 2.35
C ARG A 96 -9.57 0.60 1.58
N LEU A 97 -8.37 0.31 1.09
CA LEU A 97 -7.50 1.24 0.41
C LEU A 97 -7.45 0.89 -1.07
N PHE A 98 -7.95 1.79 -1.91
CA PHE A 98 -7.95 1.60 -3.36
C PHE A 98 -7.14 2.70 -4.03
N GLY A 99 -6.02 2.32 -4.62
CA GLY A 99 -5.36 3.11 -5.63
C GLY A 99 -6.06 3.04 -6.99
N GLY A 100 -5.57 3.88 -7.89
CA GLY A 100 -6.08 4.07 -9.22
C GLY A 100 -4.92 4.03 -10.21
N ASP A 101 -4.93 4.94 -11.18
CA ASP A 101 -3.76 5.13 -12.03
C ASP A 101 -2.73 6.01 -11.30
N GLY A 102 -1.45 5.70 -11.52
CA GLY A 102 -0.32 6.44 -10.97
C GLY A 102 0.33 5.76 -9.78
N ASN A 103 1.56 6.20 -9.46
CA ASN A 103 2.36 5.60 -8.40
C ASN A 103 1.77 5.92 -7.02
N VAL A 104 1.43 4.90 -6.24
CA VAL A 104 0.86 5.05 -4.90
C VAL A 104 1.63 4.25 -3.85
N SER A 105 1.45 4.64 -2.60
CA SER A 105 1.92 3.85 -1.45
C SER A 105 0.84 3.77 -0.41
N LEU A 106 0.39 2.55 -0.14
CA LEU A 106 -0.76 2.25 0.71
C LEU A 106 -0.32 1.35 1.88
N TRP A 107 -0.54 1.79 3.11
CA TRP A 107 -0.38 0.97 4.32
C TRP A 107 -1.75 0.73 4.94
N GLY A 108 -2.11 -0.53 5.16
CA GLY A 108 -3.34 -0.89 5.88
C GLY A 108 -3.23 -0.48 7.34
N GLY A 109 -2.24 -1.03 8.04
CA GLY A 109 -1.95 -0.71 9.42
C GLY A 109 -2.35 -1.86 10.34
N ARG A 110 -3.19 -1.61 11.34
CA ARG A 110 -3.69 -2.66 12.24
C ARG A 110 -5.12 -3.03 11.85
N GLY A 111 -5.42 -4.30 11.71
CA GLY A 111 -6.74 -4.79 11.34
C GLY A 111 -6.64 -5.69 10.12
N ASN A 112 -7.76 -6.17 9.60
CA ASN A 112 -7.76 -7.01 8.39
C ASN A 112 -8.12 -6.14 7.19
N ASP A 113 -7.10 -5.73 6.45
CA ASP A 113 -7.18 -4.70 5.45
C ASP A 113 -7.37 -5.27 4.05
N VAL A 114 -8.00 -4.47 3.18
CA VAL A 114 -8.09 -4.75 1.75
C VAL A 114 -7.43 -3.63 0.98
N ILE A 115 -6.33 -3.97 0.30
CA ILE A 115 -5.51 -3.02 -0.44
C ILE A 115 -5.51 -3.41 -1.91
N ARG A 116 -5.87 -2.48 -2.81
CA ARG A 116 -5.65 -2.63 -4.25
C ARG A 116 -4.96 -1.41 -4.79
N THR A 117 -3.74 -1.54 -5.31
CA THR A 117 -2.93 -0.38 -5.71
C THR A 117 -3.28 0.19 -7.09
N GLY A 118 -3.68 -0.66 -8.04
CA GLY A 118 -4.12 -0.20 -9.35
C GLY A 118 -3.02 -0.28 -10.41
N ALA A 119 -2.82 0.79 -11.18
CA ALA A 119 -1.86 0.81 -12.28
C ALA A 119 -0.72 1.78 -11.99
N GLY A 120 0.51 1.31 -11.91
CA GLY A 120 1.64 2.19 -11.61
C GLY A 120 2.86 1.46 -11.08
N ASN A 121 3.83 2.24 -10.60
CA ASN A 121 4.86 1.73 -9.69
C ASN A 121 4.36 1.91 -8.27
N ASP A 122 3.85 0.84 -7.69
CA ASP A 122 3.08 0.90 -6.46
C ASP A 122 3.68 0.10 -5.32
N TYR A 123 3.35 0.54 -4.12
CA TYR A 123 3.79 -0.04 -2.86
C TYR A 123 2.59 -0.33 -1.97
N ALA A 124 2.53 -1.54 -1.42
CA ALA A 124 1.54 -1.91 -0.42
C ALA A 124 2.17 -2.64 0.77
N LEU A 125 1.70 -2.33 1.97
CA LEU A 125 1.93 -3.10 3.18
C LEU A 125 0.58 -3.33 3.86
N GLY A 126 0.21 -4.59 4.10
CA GLY A 126 -0.97 -4.93 4.89
C GLY A 126 -0.82 -4.41 6.32
N GLY A 127 0.16 -4.94 7.04
CA GLY A 127 0.49 -4.55 8.39
C GLY A 127 0.19 -5.69 9.36
N ALA A 128 -0.51 -5.42 10.46
CA ALA A 128 -0.87 -6.43 11.44
C ALA A 128 -2.33 -6.87 11.27
N GLY A 129 -2.56 -8.13 10.95
CA GLY A 129 -3.88 -8.73 10.71
C GLY A 129 -3.84 -9.69 9.52
N ASP A 130 -4.96 -10.31 9.19
CA ASP A 130 -5.03 -11.17 8.00
C ASP A 130 -5.45 -10.33 6.78
N ASP A 131 -4.48 -9.86 6.00
CA ASP A 131 -4.70 -8.84 4.97
C ASP A 131 -4.89 -9.41 3.55
N VAL A 132 -5.53 -8.63 2.68
CA VAL A 132 -5.65 -8.95 1.25
C VAL A 132 -5.07 -7.83 0.42
N THR A 133 -4.04 -8.13 -0.39
CA THR A 133 -3.41 -7.13 -1.26
C THR A 133 -3.48 -7.53 -2.74
N ASP A 134 -3.81 -6.58 -3.61
CA ASP A 134 -3.93 -6.74 -5.06
C ASP A 134 -3.12 -5.66 -5.78
N THR A 135 -2.09 -6.08 -6.51
CA THR A 135 -1.16 -5.16 -7.20
C THR A 135 -1.76 -4.42 -8.39
N GLY A 136 -2.82 -4.93 -9.01
CA GLY A 136 -3.21 -4.49 -10.35
C GLY A 136 -2.05 -4.67 -11.37
N SER A 137 -1.81 -3.66 -12.21
CA SER A 137 -0.83 -3.69 -13.31
C SER A 137 0.37 -2.76 -13.05
N GLY A 138 1.49 -2.98 -13.72
CA GLY A 138 2.73 -2.24 -13.55
C GLY A 138 3.73 -2.96 -12.64
N LEU A 139 4.55 -2.18 -11.94
CA LEU A 139 5.49 -2.68 -10.94
C LEU A 139 4.84 -2.56 -9.57
N GLY A 140 4.49 -3.69 -8.95
CA GLY A 140 3.92 -3.72 -7.61
C GLY A 140 4.82 -4.43 -6.62
N ILE A 141 5.15 -3.79 -5.50
CA ILE A 141 5.89 -4.39 -4.38
C ILE A 141 4.98 -4.45 -3.16
N HIS A 142 4.61 -5.67 -2.76
CA HIS A 142 3.60 -5.92 -1.74
C HIS A 142 4.21 -6.73 -0.58
N PHE A 143 3.96 -6.23 0.63
CA PHE A 143 4.27 -6.90 1.88
C PHE A 143 2.96 -7.22 2.62
N GLY A 144 2.86 -8.42 3.17
CA GLY A 144 1.70 -8.84 3.96
C GLY A 144 1.82 -8.23 5.35
N GLY A 145 2.84 -8.67 6.09
CA GLY A 145 3.12 -8.20 7.43
C GLY A 145 2.85 -9.31 8.43
N ALA A 146 2.33 -8.95 9.60
CA ALA A 146 2.04 -9.92 10.64
C ALA A 146 0.62 -10.49 10.49
N GLY A 147 0.48 -11.71 10.01
CA GLY A 147 -0.81 -12.40 9.97
C GLY A 147 -0.80 -13.56 8.99
N ASN A 148 -1.96 -13.91 8.43
CA ASN A 148 -2.05 -14.85 7.33
C ASN A 148 -2.61 -14.12 6.10
N ASP A 149 -1.70 -13.60 5.29
CA ASP A 149 -2.06 -12.66 4.25
C ASP A 149 -2.38 -13.35 2.93
N THR A 150 -3.13 -12.67 2.08
CA THR A 150 -3.45 -13.12 0.73
C THR A 150 -3.00 -12.11 -0.30
N PHE A 151 -2.04 -12.49 -1.11
CA PHE A 151 -1.57 -11.72 -2.26
C PHE A 151 -2.34 -12.16 -3.50
N VAL A 152 -3.15 -11.26 -4.05
CA VAL A 152 -3.95 -11.48 -5.25
C VAL A 152 -3.20 -10.93 -6.46
N ILE A 153 -2.89 -11.82 -7.41
CA ILE A 153 -2.35 -11.46 -8.71
C ILE A 153 -3.49 -11.55 -9.73
N GLY A 154 -4.07 -10.39 -10.04
CA GLY A 154 -5.18 -10.28 -10.99
C GLY A 154 -4.75 -10.44 -12.44
N ALA A 155 -5.71 -10.73 -13.32
CA ALA A 155 -5.48 -10.83 -14.77
C ALA A 155 -5.05 -9.49 -15.41
N ASP A 156 -5.05 -8.40 -14.63
CA ASP A 156 -4.64 -7.06 -15.05
C ASP A 156 -3.18 -7.04 -15.57
N ILE A 157 -2.34 -7.98 -15.12
CA ILE A 157 -0.92 -8.08 -15.54
C ILE A 157 -0.69 -8.82 -16.86
N VAL A 158 -1.71 -9.48 -17.44
CA VAL A 158 -1.53 -10.26 -18.68
C VAL A 158 -2.26 -9.63 -19.86
N GLY A 159 -1.55 -9.50 -20.97
CA GLY A 159 -2.15 -9.04 -22.24
C GLY A 159 -2.51 -7.55 -22.30
N ASN A 160 -2.04 -6.75 -21.34
CA ASN A 160 -2.21 -5.29 -21.34
C ASN A 160 -1.18 -4.55 -22.23
N GLY A 161 -0.19 -5.28 -22.78
CA GLY A 161 0.84 -4.74 -23.68
C GLY A 161 2.00 -4.04 -22.96
N GLN A 162 2.03 -4.08 -21.63
CA GLN A 162 3.14 -3.67 -20.77
C GLN A 162 3.87 -4.90 -20.26
N LYS A 163 4.98 -4.69 -19.55
CA LYS A 163 5.66 -5.75 -18.81
C LYS A 163 5.48 -5.46 -17.34
N ASP A 164 4.73 -6.31 -16.68
CA ASP A 164 4.41 -6.12 -15.28
C ASP A 164 5.34 -6.94 -14.39
N THR A 165 5.57 -6.46 -13.18
CA THR A 165 6.37 -7.17 -12.18
C THR A 165 5.70 -7.05 -10.83
N VAL A 166 5.29 -8.19 -10.28
CA VAL A 166 4.76 -8.25 -8.92
C VAL A 166 5.78 -8.94 -8.03
N ILE A 167 6.14 -8.28 -6.94
CA ILE A 167 7.01 -8.82 -5.90
C ILE A 167 6.18 -8.96 -4.63
N ALA A 168 5.89 -10.21 -4.27
CA ALA A 168 5.18 -10.53 -3.05
C ALA A 168 6.18 -11.00 -1.98
N LEU A 169 6.15 -10.32 -0.84
CA LEU A 169 7.12 -10.41 0.24
C LEU A 169 6.44 -10.98 1.48
N ASP A 170 7.19 -11.78 2.24
CA ASP A 170 6.81 -12.33 3.56
C ASP A 170 6.12 -13.70 3.67
N PHE A 171 6.16 -14.56 2.64
CA PHE A 171 5.65 -15.95 2.74
C PHE A 171 6.31 -16.88 3.80
N GLY A 172 7.16 -16.34 4.68
CA GLY A 172 7.81 -17.03 5.78
C GLY A 172 7.25 -16.69 7.18
N ASN A 173 6.53 -15.56 7.33
CA ASN A 173 5.80 -15.23 8.55
C ASN A 173 4.32 -15.59 8.32
N GLY A 174 3.72 -16.35 9.24
CA GLY A 174 2.30 -16.73 9.08
C GLY A 174 2.03 -17.82 8.04
N SER A 175 0.76 -17.97 7.67
CA SER A 175 0.26 -18.94 6.66
C SER A 175 -0.25 -18.21 5.42
N ASP A 176 0.61 -17.40 4.82
CA ASP A 176 0.30 -16.57 3.66
C ASP A 176 -0.05 -17.37 2.40
N ARG A 177 -0.79 -16.73 1.52
CA ARG A 177 -1.33 -17.33 0.28
C ARG A 177 -1.09 -16.43 -0.91
N LEU A 178 -0.74 -17.05 -2.03
CA LEU A 178 -0.78 -16.41 -3.34
C LEU A 178 -2.01 -16.88 -4.08
N GLN A 179 -2.90 -15.96 -4.45
CA GLN A 179 -4.03 -16.22 -5.31
C GLN A 179 -3.75 -15.67 -6.70
N VAL A 180 -3.69 -16.53 -7.71
CA VAL A 180 -3.32 -16.15 -9.09
C VAL A 180 -4.50 -16.32 -10.03
N ALA A 181 -4.76 -15.32 -10.87
CA ALA A 181 -5.86 -15.40 -11.83
C ALA A 181 -5.65 -16.52 -12.88
N PRO A 182 -6.72 -17.24 -13.29
CA PRO A 182 -6.61 -18.34 -14.26
C PRO A 182 -5.97 -17.96 -15.59
N GLU A 183 -6.12 -16.70 -16.02
CA GLU A 183 -5.53 -16.15 -17.23
C GLU A 183 -3.99 -16.20 -17.17
N ILE A 184 -3.41 -15.88 -16.01
CA ILE A 184 -1.96 -15.98 -15.78
C ILE A 184 -1.53 -17.44 -15.82
N LEU A 185 -2.31 -18.33 -15.19
CA LEU A 185 -1.99 -19.76 -15.16
C LEU A 185 -1.95 -20.38 -16.57
N GLY A 186 -2.83 -19.92 -17.45
CA GLY A 186 -2.85 -20.31 -18.85
C GLY A 186 -1.71 -19.73 -19.68
N ASP A 187 -1.05 -18.67 -19.20
CA ASP A 187 0.01 -17.94 -19.90
C ASP A 187 1.42 -18.14 -19.31
N ILE A 188 1.59 -19.05 -18.34
CA ILE A 188 2.91 -19.34 -17.75
C ILE A 188 3.87 -19.87 -18.83
N ALA A 189 4.98 -19.16 -19.01
CA ALA A 189 6.10 -19.57 -19.86
C ALA A 189 7.13 -20.39 -19.07
N SER A 190 7.45 -19.97 -17.84
CA SER A 190 8.41 -20.68 -16.98
C SER A 190 8.15 -20.42 -15.50
N ILE A 191 8.52 -21.40 -14.68
CA ILE A 191 8.63 -21.28 -13.23
C ILE A 191 10.06 -21.69 -12.85
N THR A 192 10.77 -20.82 -12.15
CA THR A 192 12.15 -21.06 -11.74
C THR A 192 12.35 -20.70 -10.28
N GLU A 193 12.99 -21.59 -9.53
CA GLU A 193 13.51 -21.27 -8.20
C GLU A 193 14.89 -20.65 -8.33
N GLY A 194 15.16 -19.64 -7.51
CA GLY A 194 16.44 -18.95 -7.49
C GLY A 194 16.61 -18.06 -6.27
N LYS A 195 17.62 -17.19 -6.32
CA LYS A 195 17.81 -16.15 -5.32
C LYS A 195 17.59 -14.79 -5.95
N VAL A 196 16.82 -13.93 -5.29
CA VAL A 196 16.63 -12.53 -5.67
C VAL A 196 17.41 -11.67 -4.71
N ASP A 197 18.17 -10.72 -5.25
CA ASP A 197 18.81 -9.67 -4.46
C ASP A 197 17.77 -8.60 -4.13
N LEU A 198 17.50 -8.39 -2.84
CA LEU A 198 16.53 -7.39 -2.40
C LEU A 198 17.10 -5.98 -2.37
N VAL A 199 18.42 -5.80 -2.42
CA VAL A 199 19.00 -4.46 -2.39
C VAL A 199 18.47 -3.57 -3.52
N PRO A 200 18.42 -4.03 -4.79
CA PRO A 200 17.79 -3.26 -5.86
C PRO A 200 16.28 -3.07 -5.70
N VAL A 201 15.57 -4.04 -5.11
CA VAL A 201 14.11 -3.96 -4.86
C VAL A 201 13.82 -2.87 -3.83
N LEU A 202 14.59 -2.84 -2.75
CA LEU A 202 14.50 -1.84 -1.68
C LEU A 202 15.06 -0.48 -2.10
N ALA A 203 16.00 -0.43 -3.04
CA ALA A 203 16.46 0.83 -3.62
C ALA A 203 15.41 1.41 -4.58
N ALA A 204 14.72 0.57 -5.37
CA ALA A 204 13.59 1.01 -6.18
C ALA A 204 12.45 1.55 -5.30
N TYR A 205 12.22 0.88 -4.16
CA TYR A 205 11.30 1.30 -3.11
C TYR A 205 11.53 2.75 -2.64
N ASP A 206 12.79 3.19 -2.54
CA ASP A 206 13.17 4.52 -2.05
C ASP A 206 13.44 5.55 -3.18
N ALA A 207 13.52 5.11 -4.45
CA ALA A 207 14.01 5.95 -5.56
C ALA A 207 13.04 7.07 -5.96
N ASP A 208 11.73 6.89 -5.73
CA ASP A 208 10.68 7.78 -6.22
C ASP A 208 10.13 8.74 -5.15
N GLY A 209 10.72 8.79 -3.95
CA GLY A 209 10.22 9.65 -2.86
C GLY A 209 8.99 9.08 -2.12
N LEU A 210 8.73 7.78 -2.30
CA LEU A 210 7.55 7.05 -1.84
C LEU A 210 7.91 5.83 -0.97
N GLY A 211 9.20 5.66 -0.65
CA GLY A 211 9.68 4.56 0.19
C GLY A 211 9.44 4.78 1.67
N VAL A 212 9.75 3.77 2.49
CA VAL A 212 9.56 3.71 3.95
C VAL A 212 10.23 4.90 4.63
N ALA A 213 11.40 5.33 4.16
CA ALA A 213 12.10 6.47 4.74
C ALA A 213 11.37 7.79 4.44
N ASP A 214 10.93 7.99 3.19
CA ASP A 214 10.21 9.19 2.76
C ASP A 214 8.82 9.27 3.38
N VAL A 215 8.12 8.15 3.44
CA VAL A 215 6.80 8.03 4.06
C VAL A 215 6.91 8.21 5.55
N GLY A 216 7.93 7.61 6.18
CA GLY A 216 8.23 7.83 7.59
C GLY A 216 8.54 9.28 7.87
N ALA A 217 9.25 9.98 6.99
CA ALA A 217 9.45 11.42 7.09
C ALA A 217 8.14 12.22 6.90
N ARG A 218 7.28 11.82 5.96
CA ARG A 218 5.97 12.47 5.68
C ARG A 218 4.97 12.26 6.81
N LEU A 219 4.99 11.12 7.47
CA LEU A 219 4.10 10.72 8.57
C LEU A 219 4.73 10.91 9.97
N ALA A 220 5.99 11.33 10.09
CA ALA A 220 6.67 11.57 11.38
C ALA A 220 5.95 12.59 12.29
N HIS A 221 5.04 13.38 11.72
CA HIS A 221 4.24 14.38 12.42
C HIS A 221 2.82 13.89 12.76
N THR A 222 2.45 12.66 12.38
CA THR A 222 1.18 12.05 12.73
C THR A 222 1.33 11.17 13.99
N PHE A 223 0.21 10.78 14.58
CA PHE A 223 0.20 10.05 15.86
C PHE A 223 0.69 8.59 15.71
N LEU A 224 0.85 8.09 14.48
CA LEU A 224 1.10 6.67 14.17
C LEU A 224 2.41 6.39 13.43
N GLY A 225 3.16 7.41 13.00
CA GLY A 225 4.38 7.27 12.17
C GLY A 225 5.56 6.48 12.75
N ALA A 226 5.42 5.84 13.92
CA ALA A 226 6.46 5.02 14.52
C ALA A 226 6.21 3.50 14.45
N GLU A 227 4.95 3.04 14.30
CA GLU A 227 4.65 1.60 14.33
C GLU A 227 4.69 0.95 12.94
N THR A 228 4.20 1.63 11.89
CA THR A 228 4.13 1.10 10.52
C THR A 228 5.50 0.79 9.88
N PHE A 229 6.59 1.40 10.36
CA PHE A 229 7.94 1.17 9.83
C PHE A 229 8.75 0.12 10.57
N ALA A 230 8.29 -0.28 11.76
CA ALA A 230 8.97 -1.32 12.53
C ALA A 230 8.89 -2.65 11.80
N GLU A 231 7.78 -2.94 11.12
CA GLU A 231 7.51 -4.24 10.50
C GLU A 231 8.35 -4.49 9.24
N VAL A 232 8.44 -3.52 8.32
CA VAL A 232 9.34 -3.63 7.16
C VAL A 232 10.80 -3.72 7.63
N ALA A 233 11.19 -2.92 8.64
CA ALA A 233 12.53 -2.99 9.20
C ALA A 233 12.79 -4.34 9.89
N GLU A 234 11.79 -4.92 10.57
CA GLU A 234 11.86 -6.22 11.24
C GLU A 234 12.00 -7.34 10.21
N PHE A 235 11.18 -7.35 9.15
CA PHE A 235 11.30 -8.29 8.03
C PHE A 235 12.71 -8.21 7.41
N LEU A 236 13.20 -7.01 7.12
CA LEU A 236 14.52 -6.81 6.55
C LEU A 236 15.65 -7.21 7.51
N SER A 237 15.45 -7.07 8.82
CA SER A 237 16.44 -7.47 9.84
C SER A 237 16.70 -8.98 9.86
N GLN A 238 15.78 -9.79 9.31
CA GLN A 238 15.94 -11.23 9.20
C GLN A 238 17.01 -11.62 8.17
N PHE A 239 17.36 -10.71 7.26
CA PHE A 239 18.32 -10.99 6.20
C PHE A 239 19.67 -10.31 6.47
N THR A 240 20.75 -11.07 6.38
CA THR A 240 22.11 -10.54 6.54
C THR A 240 22.74 -10.35 5.15
N PRO A 241 23.22 -9.13 4.81
CA PRO A 241 23.94 -8.91 3.57
C PRO A 241 25.18 -9.80 3.47
N ASN A 242 25.46 -10.32 2.27
CA ASN A 242 26.69 -11.06 2.00
C ASN A 242 27.92 -10.13 1.94
N GLU A 243 29.11 -10.69 1.71
CA GLU A 243 30.37 -9.92 1.63
C GLU A 243 30.39 -8.88 0.49
N SER A 244 29.53 -9.05 -0.52
CA SER A 244 29.34 -8.09 -1.62
C SER A 244 28.21 -7.08 -1.35
N GLY A 245 27.62 -7.10 -0.15
CA GLY A 245 26.53 -6.22 0.26
C GLY A 245 25.15 -6.61 -0.27
N GLN A 246 24.99 -7.81 -0.85
CA GLN A 246 23.72 -8.26 -1.42
C GLN A 246 22.85 -8.94 -0.37
N ILE A 247 21.53 -8.78 -0.48
CA ILE A 247 20.55 -9.45 0.36
C ILE A 247 19.85 -10.51 -0.49
N LEU A 248 20.40 -11.73 -0.49
CA LEU A 248 19.90 -12.81 -1.35
C LEU A 248 18.84 -13.65 -0.64
N VAL A 249 17.62 -13.62 -1.15
CA VAL A 249 16.48 -14.37 -0.62
C VAL A 249 16.03 -15.41 -1.62
N ASP A 250 15.75 -16.62 -1.16
CA ASP A 250 15.21 -17.67 -2.01
C ASP A 250 13.82 -17.24 -2.52
N ALA A 251 13.57 -17.44 -3.81
CA ALA A 251 12.37 -16.99 -4.48
C ALA A 251 11.93 -17.96 -5.54
N THR A 252 10.62 -18.07 -5.74
CA THR A 252 10.05 -18.64 -6.94
C THR A 252 9.65 -17.52 -7.88
N ILE A 253 10.13 -17.60 -9.12
CA ILE A 253 9.89 -16.63 -10.18
C ILE A 253 9.02 -17.29 -11.24
N VAL A 254 7.86 -16.70 -11.51
CA VAL A 254 6.97 -17.06 -12.62
C VAL A 254 7.13 -16.02 -13.70
N THR A 255 7.29 -16.47 -14.94
CA THR A 255 7.30 -15.59 -16.12
C THR A 255 6.19 -16.01 -17.08
N THR A 256 5.43 -15.05 -17.60
CA THR A 256 4.38 -15.26 -18.59
C THR A 256 4.93 -15.22 -20.02
N ASN A 257 4.17 -15.67 -21.02
CA ASN A 257 4.59 -15.53 -22.44
C ASN A 257 4.61 -14.06 -22.89
N GLY A 258 3.84 -13.20 -22.23
CA GLY A 258 3.89 -11.73 -22.38
C GLY A 258 5.17 -11.08 -21.85
N GLY A 259 5.90 -11.78 -20.98
CA GLY A 259 7.13 -11.29 -20.34
C GLY A 259 6.90 -10.62 -18.98
N ASP A 260 5.72 -10.81 -18.40
CA ASP A 260 5.36 -10.38 -17.05
C ASP A 260 5.99 -11.32 -16.03
N THR A 261 6.28 -10.81 -14.85
CA THR A 261 7.02 -11.55 -13.82
C THR A 261 6.33 -11.48 -12.47
N ILE A 262 6.18 -12.63 -11.81
CA ILE A 262 5.75 -12.72 -10.41
C ILE A 262 6.92 -13.29 -9.62
N ILE A 263 7.32 -12.59 -8.56
CA ILE A 263 8.41 -12.98 -7.67
C ILE A 263 7.80 -13.21 -6.29
N ALA A 264 7.71 -14.47 -5.89
CA ALA A 264 7.28 -14.85 -4.54
C ALA A 264 8.53 -15.23 -3.72
N LEU A 265 8.88 -14.41 -2.74
CA LEU A 265 10.02 -14.68 -1.87
C LEU A 265 9.67 -15.69 -0.78
N GLY A 266 10.61 -16.57 -0.43
CA GLY A 266 10.44 -17.56 0.64
C GLY A 266 9.53 -18.74 0.25
N VAL A 267 9.06 -18.80 -1.00
CA VAL A 267 8.17 -19.84 -1.52
C VAL A 267 8.92 -20.77 -2.45
N THR A 268 8.72 -22.08 -2.29
CA THR A 268 9.15 -23.11 -3.25
C THR A 268 8.14 -23.26 -4.39
N GLN A 269 8.58 -23.79 -5.53
CA GLN A 269 7.71 -24.08 -6.66
C GLN A 269 6.52 -24.96 -6.28
N ASP A 270 6.72 -25.97 -5.44
CA ASP A 270 5.64 -26.85 -4.99
C ASP A 270 4.61 -26.11 -4.14
N GLN A 271 5.05 -25.22 -3.24
CA GLN A 271 4.15 -24.38 -2.43
C GLN A 271 3.38 -23.39 -3.30
N LEU A 272 4.04 -22.80 -4.30
CA LEU A 272 3.41 -21.91 -5.25
C LEU A 272 2.34 -22.64 -6.06
N LEU A 273 2.67 -23.81 -6.61
CA LEU A 273 1.74 -24.64 -7.39
C LEU A 273 0.56 -25.14 -6.54
N ALA A 274 0.77 -25.38 -5.25
CA ALA A 274 -0.30 -25.75 -4.32
C ALA A 274 -1.23 -24.58 -3.96
N ALA A 275 -0.71 -23.34 -3.92
CA ALA A 275 -1.50 -22.13 -3.66
C ALA A 275 -2.36 -21.71 -4.88
N VAL A 276 -1.94 -22.15 -6.06
CA VAL A 276 -2.57 -21.88 -7.36
C VAL A 276 -3.76 -22.80 -7.69
N ALA A 277 -3.91 -23.93 -6.98
CA ALA A 277 -4.91 -24.99 -7.23
C ALA A 277 -6.20 -24.83 -6.41
#